data_AF-A0A0C6FRM3-F1
#
_entry.id   AF-A0A0C6FRM3-F1
#
_cell.length_a   1.000
_cell.length_b   1.000
_cell.length_c   1.000
_cell.angle_alpha   90.00
_cell.angle_beta   90.00
_cell.angle_gamma   90.00
#
_symmetry.space_group_name_H-M   'P 1'
#
loop_
_entity.id
_entity.type
_entity.pdbx_description
1 polymer ?
#
loop_
_entity_poly.entity_id
_entity_poly.type
_entity_poly.pdbx_seq_one_letter_code
_entity_poly.pdbx_strand_id
1 'polypeptide(L)'
;MTPEMVGMLAVRLNGGRERGAPAALARAMGVPVKTVRAWMAAVDDDDNHRRLSSTARRLLTLLALLEAGGLLTEEFLTSLESFETLLEGPPRRLRAMLRHLEAVGEDDEE
;
A
#
# COMPACT_ATOMS: atom_id res chain seq x y z
N MET A 1 -10.92 -2.53 9.94
CA MET A 1 -10.90 -2.25 8.50
C MET A 1 -12.14 -2.88 7.92
N THR A 2 -13.00 -2.12 7.24
CA THR A 2 -14.23 -2.66 6.67
C THR A 2 -13.96 -3.29 5.30
N PRO A 3 -14.74 -4.30 4.88
CA PRO A 3 -14.63 -4.92 3.56
C PRO A 3 -14.75 -3.90 2.41
N GLU A 4 -15.62 -2.90 2.56
CA GLU A 4 -15.82 -1.82 1.60
C GLU A 4 -14.56 -0.97 1.43
N MET A 5 -13.88 -0.64 2.54
CA MET A 5 -12.62 0.10 2.50
C MET A 5 -11.53 -0.72 1.80
N VAL A 6 -11.46 -2.03 2.07
CA VAL A 6 -10.52 -2.92 1.36
C VAL A 6 -10.82 -2.95 -0.14
N GLY A 7 -12.10 -2.99 -0.52
CA GLY A 7 -12.52 -2.95 -1.93
C GLY A 7 -12.16 -1.64 -2.62
N MET A 8 -12.42 -0.50 -1.97
CA MET A 8 -12.06 0.83 -2.46
C MET A 8 -10.54 0.93 -2.72
N LEU A 9 -9.73 0.53 -1.73
CA LEU A 9 -8.27 0.53 -1.87
C LEU A 9 -7.81 -0.39 -3.00
N ALA A 10 -8.44 -1.55 -3.17
CA ALA A 10 -8.12 -2.46 -4.26
C ALA A 10 -8.39 -1.85 -5.64
N VAL A 11 -9.50 -1.14 -5.80
CA VAL A 11 -9.85 -0.43 -7.04
C VAL A 11 -8.87 0.71 -7.30
N ARG A 12 -8.54 1.48 -6.26
CA ARG A 12 -7.60 2.59 -6.35
C ARG A 12 -6.22 2.14 -6.81
N LEU A 13 -5.67 1.11 -6.17
CA LEU A 13 -4.39 0.49 -6.56
C LEU A 13 -4.41 -0.12 -7.98
N ASN A 14 -5.58 -0.38 -8.54
CA ASN A 14 -5.75 -0.88 -9.91
C ASN A 14 -6.02 0.23 -10.94
N GLY A 15 -5.68 1.48 -10.61
CA GLY A 15 -5.91 2.64 -11.48
C GLY A 15 -7.39 2.95 -11.66
N GLY A 16 -8.20 2.75 -10.60
CA GLY A 16 -9.63 3.00 -10.63
C GLY A 16 -10.49 1.92 -11.31
N ARG A 17 -9.90 0.80 -11.74
CA ARG A 17 -10.63 -0.29 -12.42
C ARG A 17 -11.07 -1.37 -11.44
N GLU A 18 -12.33 -1.78 -11.51
CA GLU A 18 -12.84 -2.90 -10.70
C GLU A 18 -12.28 -4.25 -11.15
N ARG A 19 -12.19 -4.47 -12.47
CA ARG A 19 -11.66 -5.72 -13.02
C ARG A 19 -10.17 -5.82 -12.74
N GLY A 20 -9.81 -6.80 -11.91
CA GLY A 20 -8.42 -7.04 -11.50
C GLY A 20 -8.03 -6.37 -10.18
N ALA A 21 -8.91 -5.59 -9.55
CA ALA A 21 -8.65 -4.92 -8.28
C ALA A 21 -8.11 -5.88 -7.17
N PRO A 22 -8.71 -7.08 -6.96
CA PRO A 22 -8.17 -8.01 -5.98
C PRO A 22 -6.74 -8.48 -6.28
N ALA A 23 -6.36 -8.54 -7.56
CA ALA A 23 -5.01 -8.95 -7.96
C ALA A 23 -3.98 -7.82 -7.75
N ALA A 24 -4.37 -6.57 -7.98
CA ALA A 24 -3.53 -5.41 -7.70
C ALA A 24 -3.21 -5.30 -6.20
N LEU A 25 -4.25 -5.37 -5.35
CA LEU A 25 -4.05 -5.34 -3.90
C LEU A 25 -3.30 -6.57 -3.39
N ALA A 26 -3.53 -7.75 -3.95
CA ALA A 26 -2.77 -8.96 -3.60
C ALA A 26 -1.27 -8.82 -3.86
N ARG A 27 -0.91 -8.20 -5.00
CA ARG A 27 0.49 -7.88 -5.33
C ARG A 27 1.08 -6.90 -4.32
N ALA A 28 0.40 -5.79 -4.05
CA ALA A 28 0.86 -4.78 -3.10
C ALA A 28 1.03 -5.33 -1.67
N MET A 29 0.17 -6.27 -1.27
CA MET A 29 0.18 -6.85 0.07
C MET A 29 1.04 -8.11 0.20
N GLY A 30 1.60 -8.63 -0.90
CA GLY A 30 2.37 -9.88 -0.90
C GLY A 30 1.57 -11.11 -0.46
N VAL A 31 0.26 -11.16 -0.75
CA VAL A 31 -0.63 -12.27 -0.36
C VAL A 31 -1.37 -12.87 -1.56
N PRO A 32 -1.91 -14.10 -1.45
CA PRO A 32 -2.73 -14.69 -2.51
C PRO A 32 -4.01 -13.88 -2.79
N VAL A 33 -4.43 -13.81 -4.07
CA VAL A 33 -5.66 -13.13 -4.50
C VAL A 33 -6.90 -13.62 -3.76
N LYS A 34 -6.99 -14.93 -3.49
CA LYS A 34 -8.09 -15.52 -2.71
C LYS A 34 -8.22 -14.94 -1.30
N THR A 35 -7.09 -14.55 -0.69
CA THR A 35 -7.05 -13.94 0.64
C THR A 35 -7.63 -12.53 0.60
N VAL A 36 -7.24 -11.73 -0.40
CA VAL A 36 -7.79 -10.38 -0.59
C VAL A 36 -9.29 -10.44 -0.87
N ARG A 37 -9.73 -11.37 -1.73
CA ARG A 37 -11.18 -11.57 -1.99
C ARG A 37 -11.95 -11.89 -0.73
N ALA A 38 -11.39 -12.72 0.16
CA ALA A 38 -12.01 -13.01 1.45
C ALA A 38 -12.13 -11.75 2.33
N TRP A 39 -11.10 -10.90 2.37
CA TRP A 39 -11.13 -9.63 3.11
C TRP A 39 -12.17 -8.65 2.55
N MET A 40 -12.32 -8.58 1.24
CA MET A 40 -13.32 -7.74 0.56
C MET A 40 -14.76 -8.24 0.76
N ALA A 41 -14.94 -9.54 1.01
CA ALA A 41 -16.25 -10.16 1.16
C ALA A 41 -16.71 -10.28 2.62
N ALA A 42 -15.96 -9.74 3.59
CA ALA A 42 -16.27 -9.86 5.01
C ALA A 42 -16.38 -11.32 5.51
N VAL A 43 -15.73 -12.27 4.82
CA VAL A 43 -15.79 -13.68 5.21
C VAL A 43 -14.87 -13.88 6.40
N ASP A 44 -15.39 -13.55 7.58
CA ASP A 44 -14.89 -14.02 8.86
C ASP A 44 -15.50 -15.42 9.08
N ASP A 45 -14.64 -16.40 9.40
CA ASP A 45 -15.02 -17.75 9.83
C ASP A 45 -15.47 -18.76 8.76
N ASP A 46 -14.62 -19.00 7.77
CA ASP A 46 -14.48 -20.36 7.25
C ASP A 46 -12.99 -20.75 7.34
N ASP A 47 -12.69 -21.96 7.84
CA ASP A 47 -11.35 -22.53 8.08
C ASP A 47 -10.37 -22.42 6.90
N ASN A 48 -10.85 -22.00 5.72
CA ASN A 48 -10.09 -21.83 4.49
C ASN A 48 -9.60 -20.40 4.20
N HIS A 49 -9.95 -19.39 5.01
CA HIS A 49 -9.61 -17.99 4.75
C HIS A 49 -8.70 -17.38 5.83
N ARG A 50 -7.54 -16.85 5.42
CA ARG A 50 -6.63 -16.16 6.33
C ARG A 50 -7.25 -14.84 6.79
N ARG A 51 -7.53 -14.73 8.09
CA ARG A 51 -7.80 -13.44 8.75
C ARG A 51 -6.69 -12.44 8.47
N LEU A 52 -7.05 -11.16 8.46
CA LEU A 52 -6.09 -10.06 8.40
C LEU A 52 -5.10 -10.16 9.56
N SER A 53 -3.83 -10.45 9.26
CA SER A 53 -2.76 -10.38 10.24
C SER A 53 -2.63 -8.96 10.79
N SER A 54 -2.00 -8.81 11.96
CA SER A 54 -1.72 -7.49 12.54
C SER A 54 -0.92 -6.59 11.59
N THR A 55 0.08 -7.15 10.91
CA THR A 55 0.87 -6.45 9.89
C THR A 55 0.03 -6.04 8.68
N ALA A 56 -0.77 -6.95 8.11
CA ALA A 56 -1.63 -6.63 6.97
C ALA A 56 -2.67 -5.56 7.34
N ARG A 57 -3.21 -5.62 8.56
CA ARG A 57 -4.12 -4.61 9.09
C ARG A 57 -3.45 -3.24 9.19
N ARG A 58 -2.22 -3.16 9.72
CA ARG A 58 -1.46 -1.90 9.79
C ARG A 58 -1.17 -1.32 8.41
N LEU A 59 -0.72 -2.15 7.47
CA LEU A 59 -0.45 -1.72 6.08
C LEU A 59 -1.71 -1.20 5.39
N LEU A 60 -2.84 -1.92 5.50
CA LEU A 60 -4.11 -1.43 4.97
C LEU A 60 -4.53 -0.11 5.63
N THR A 61 -4.32 0.04 6.95
CA THR A 61 -4.62 1.30 7.65
C THR A 61 -3.76 2.45 7.13
N LEU A 62 -2.48 2.23 6.84
CA LEU A 62 -1.62 3.25 6.23
C LEU A 62 -2.11 3.63 4.83
N LEU A 63 -2.46 2.64 4.00
CA LEU A 63 -3.04 2.90 2.68
C LEU A 63 -4.36 3.68 2.76
N ALA A 64 -5.23 3.32 3.71
CA ALA A 64 -6.48 4.05 3.97
C ALA A 64 -6.23 5.49 4.42
N LEU A 65 -5.22 5.71 5.27
CA LEU A 65 -4.85 7.05 5.72
C LEU A 65 -4.32 7.91 4.57
N LEU A 66 -3.47 7.34 3.71
CA LEU A 66 -2.95 8.01 2.52
C LEU A 66 -4.08 8.36 1.55
N GLU A 67 -5.03 7.45 1.31
CA GLU A 67 -6.19 7.72 0.46
C GLU A 67 -7.07 8.81 1.06
N ALA A 68 -7.39 8.73 2.35
CA ALA A 68 -8.20 9.74 3.04
C ALA A 68 -7.54 11.13 3.06
N GLY A 69 -6.22 11.18 3.09
CA GLY A 69 -5.42 12.40 2.98
C GLY A 69 -5.20 12.88 1.55
N GLY A 70 -5.69 12.16 0.53
CA GLY A 70 -5.42 12.48 -0.88
C GLY A 70 -3.96 12.28 -1.31
N LEU A 71 -3.16 11.60 -0.50
CA LEU A 71 -1.73 11.34 -0.72
C LEU A 71 -1.46 10.04 -1.47
N LEU A 72 -2.46 9.17 -1.61
CA LEU A 72 -2.40 7.98 -2.47
C LEU A 72 -2.65 8.38 -3.94
N THR A 73 -1.78 9.26 -4.45
CA THR A 73 -1.81 9.75 -5.83
C THR A 73 -1.18 8.74 -6.79
N GLU A 74 -1.45 8.90 -8.09
CA GLU A 74 -0.74 8.09 -9.10
C GLU A 74 0.77 8.34 -9.05
N GLU A 75 1.19 9.59 -8.82
CA GLU A 75 2.60 9.96 -8.63
C GLU A 75 3.23 9.22 -7.45
N PHE A 76 2.54 9.12 -6.31
CA PHE A 76 3.02 8.35 -5.16
C PHE A 76 3.16 6.86 -5.50
N LEU A 77 2.18 6.28 -6.19
CA LEU A 77 2.22 4.87 -6.60
C LEU A 77 3.38 4.58 -7.57
N THR A 78 3.62 5.47 -8.54
CA THR A 78 4.78 5.35 -9.45
C THR A 78 6.10 5.57 -8.70
N SER A 79 6.13 6.44 -7.69
CA SER A 79 7.31 6.67 -6.86
C SER A 79 7.67 5.45 -6.01
N LEU A 80 6.69 4.63 -5.59
CA LEU A 80 6.94 3.38 -4.86
C LEU A 80 7.71 2.35 -5.70
N GLU A 81 7.45 2.23 -6.99
CA GLU A 81 8.22 1.33 -7.87
C GLU A 81 9.71 1.74 -7.94
N SER A 82 9.96 3.05 -7.93
CA SER A 82 11.31 3.61 -7.86
C SER A 82 11.95 3.39 -6.48
N PHE A 83 11.13 3.43 -5.42
CA PHE A 83 11.57 3.20 -4.05
C PHE A 83 11.92 1.73 -3.77
N GLU A 84 11.18 0.77 -4.34
CA GLU A 84 11.51 -0.67 -4.27
C GLU A 84 12.89 -0.93 -4.89
N THR A 85 13.18 -0.32 -6.04
CA THR A 85 14.51 -0.39 -6.68
C THR A 85 15.61 0.18 -5.77
N LEU A 86 15.30 1.21 -4.98
CA LEU A 86 16.20 1.83 -4.01
C LEU A 86 16.42 0.95 -2.76
N LEU A 87 15.38 0.23 -2.32
CA LEU A 87 15.42 -0.70 -1.20
C LEU A 87 16.15 -2.01 -1.53
N GLU A 88 16.02 -2.50 -2.77
CA GLU A 88 16.77 -3.66 -3.27
C GLU A 88 18.26 -3.33 -3.50
N GLY A 89 18.60 -2.05 -3.63
CA GLY A 89 19.97 -1.56 -3.70
C GLY A 89 20.72 -1.56 -2.35
N PRO A 90 22.05 -1.37 -2.35
CA PRO A 90 22.82 -1.35 -1.12
C PRO A 90 22.29 -0.26 -0.16
N PRO A 91 22.17 -0.54 1.16
CA PRO A 91 21.50 0.31 2.15
C PRO A 91 22.07 1.73 2.30
N ARG A 92 23.20 2.02 1.64
CA ARG A 92 23.80 3.35 1.53
C ARG A 92 22.96 4.30 0.66
N ARG A 93 22.24 3.82 -0.36
CA ARG A 93 21.43 4.67 -1.25
C ARG A 93 20.20 5.23 -0.53
N LEU A 94 19.47 4.38 0.19
CA LEU A 94 18.33 4.80 1.00
C LEU A 94 18.75 5.84 2.06
N ARG A 95 19.86 5.60 2.77
CA ARG A 95 20.39 6.56 3.77
C ARG A 95 20.85 7.87 3.14
N ALA A 96 21.44 7.84 1.95
CA ALA A 96 21.85 9.06 1.25
C ALA A 96 20.63 9.89 0.79
N MET A 97 19.57 9.22 0.33
CA MET A 97 18.34 9.89 -0.10
C MET A 97 17.55 10.47 1.08
N LEU A 98 17.45 9.75 2.20
CA LEU A 98 16.83 10.26 3.42
C LEU A 98 17.54 11.52 3.94
N ARG A 99 18.88 11.53 3.94
CA ARG A 99 19.65 12.74 4.30
C ARG A 99 19.42 13.90 3.33
N HIS A 100 19.21 13.60 2.04
CA HIS A 100 18.96 14.65 1.06
C HIS A 100 17.57 15.27 1.26
N LEU A 101 16.57 14.45 1.58
CA LEU A 101 15.22 14.92 1.92
C LEU A 101 15.19 15.71 3.25
N GLU A 102 15.98 15.30 4.24
CA GLU A 102 16.17 16.06 5.49
C GLU A 102 16.82 17.43 5.23
N ALA A 103 17.83 17.50 4.35
CA ALA A 103 18.50 18.75 4.02
C ALA A 103 17.62 19.73 3.21
N VAL A 104 16.78 19.23 2.30
CA VAL A 104 15.86 20.07 1.52
C VAL A 104 14.76 20.70 2.39
N GLY A 105 14.45 20.10 3.54
CA GLY A 105 13.50 20.68 4.51
C GLY A 105 14.10 21.74 5.43
N GLU A 106 15.43 21.90 5.47
CA GLU A 106 16.12 22.90 6.29
C GLU A 106 16.37 24.23 5.54
N ASP A 107 16.29 24.23 4.20
CA ASP A 107 16.55 25.42 3.37
C ASP A 107 15.32 26.34 3.18
N ASP A 108 14.13 25.96 3.68
CA ASP A 108 12.88 26.74 3.59
C ASP A 108 12.57 27.56 4.87
N GLU A 109 13.47 27.57 5.88
CA GLU A 109 13.38 28.40 7.10
C GLU A 109 14.39 29.57 7.08
N GLU A 110 14.33 30.48 6.11
CA GLU A 110 14.95 31.83 6.18
C GLU A 110 14.01 32.96 5.74
#